data_AF-A0A0Q9QUS1-F1
#
_entry.id   AF-A0A0Q9QUS1-F1
#
_cell.length_a   1.000
_cell.length_b   1.000
_cell.length_c   1.000
_cell.angle_alpha   90.00
_cell.angle_beta   90.00
_cell.angle_gamma   90.00
#
_symmetry.space_group_name_H-M   'P 1'
#
loop_
_entity.id
_entity.type
_entity.pdbx_description
1 polymer ?
#
loop_
_entity_poly.entity_id
_entity_poly.type
_entity_poly.pdbx_seq_one_letter_code
_entity_poly.pdbx_strand_id
1 'polypeptide(L)' 'MKFKQSEGQYQRIERITTSLLVVGIDIAKEVHVAQATNFRGIVLSNRHLTFKNTIEGLR' A
#
# COMPACT_ATOMS: atom_id res chain seq x y z
N MET A 1 26.25 8.82 17.65
CA MET A 1 25.55 7.52 17.71
C MET A 1 25.84 6.76 16.41
N LYS A 2 26.22 5.47 16.49
CA LYS A 2 26.53 4.64 15.31
C LYS A 2 25.23 4.22 14.64
N PHE A 3 24.89 4.85 13.51
CA PHE A 3 23.81 4.40 12.63
C PHE A 3 24.20 3.05 12.03
N LYS A 4 23.61 1.96 12.53
CA LYS A 4 23.65 0.66 11.86
C LYS A 4 22.49 0.60 10.89
N GLN A 5 22.78 0.32 9.62
CA GLN A 5 21.82 0.23 8.52
C GLN A 5 20.68 -0.78 8.79
N SER A 6 20.90 -1.75 9.70
CA SER A 6 19.91 -2.70 10.19
C SER A 6 18.77 -2.07 11.01
N GLU A 7 19.02 -0.98 11.73
CA GLU A 7 17.99 -0.29 12.54
C GLU A 7 16.88 0.29 11.66
N GLY A 8 17.18 0.71 10.43
CA GLY A 8 16.20 1.33 9.54
C GLY A 8 15.05 0.41 9.13
N GLN A 9 15.27 -0.91 9.07
CA GLN A 9 14.20 -1.89 8.81
C GLN A 9 13.35 -2.12 10.07
N TYR A 10 13.99 -2.33 11.23
CA TYR A 10 13.28 -2.48 12.50
C TYR A 10 12.43 -1.24 12.83
N GLN A 11 12.96 -0.04 12.57
CA GLN A 11 12.26 1.23 12.80
C GLN A 11 11.12 1.49 11.81
N ARG A 12 11.11 0.85 10.63
CA ARG A 12 9.95 0.82 9.72
C ARG A 12 8.86 -0.13 10.22
N ILE A 13 9.25 -1.28 10.78
CA ILE A 13 8.32 -2.24 11.39
C ILE A 13 7.66 -1.63 12.64
N GLU A 14 8.39 -0.88 13.46
CA GLU A 14 7.86 -0.20 14.65
C GLU A 14 6.77 0.84 14.33
N ARG A 15 6.71 1.36 13.10
CA ARG A 15 5.68 2.32 12.66
C ARG A 15 4.41 1.66 12.14
N ILE A 16 4.38 0.34 12.02
CA ILE A 16 3.20 -0.40 11.59
C ILE A 16 2.25 -0.51 12.78
N THR A 17 1.19 0.29 12.77
CA THR A 17 0.13 0.25 13.78
C THR A 17 -1.05 -0.61 13.33
N THR A 18 -1.90 -1.01 14.26
CA THR A 18 -3.13 -1.75 13.95
C THR A 18 -4.13 -0.97 13.11
N SER A 19 -4.00 0.36 13.08
CA SER A 19 -4.77 1.29 12.26
C SER A 19 -4.20 1.53 10.86
N LEU A 20 -3.05 0.95 10.53
CA LEU A 20 -2.43 1.14 9.22
C LEU A 20 -3.22 0.40 8.13
N LEU A 21 -3.60 1.16 7.10
CA LEU A 21 -4.13 0.65 5.85
C LEU A 21 -3.02 0.62 4.80
N VAL A 22 -2.79 -0.53 4.19
CA VAL A 22 -1.88 -0.70 3.05
C VAL A 22 -2.73 -0.78 1.79
N VAL A 23 -2.43 0.05 0.79
CA VAL A 23 -3.10 0.03 -0.51
C VAL A 23 -2.09 -0.40 -1.57
N GLY A 24 -2.30 -1.58 -2.15
CA GLY A 24 -1.55 -2.05 -3.32
C GLY A 24 -2.27 -1.65 -4.59
N ILE A 25 -1.54 -1.11 -5.57
CA ILE A 25 -2.11 -0.71 -6.87
C ILE A 25 -1.29 -1.38 -7.97
N ASP A 26 -1.95 -2.22 -8.77
CA ASP A 26 -1.40 -2.77 -10.00
C ASP A 26 -1.74 -1.84 -11.17
N ILE A 27 -0.69 -1.27 -11.76
CA ILE A 27 -0.81 -0.28 -12.83
C ILE A 27 -0.63 -0.96 -14.19
N ALA A 28 -1.72 -1.16 -14.93
CA ALA A 28 -1.70 -1.57 -16.34
C ALA A 28 -2.04 -0.43 -17.31
N LYS A 29 -1.90 -0.69 -18.62
CA LYS A 29 -2.01 0.34 -19.68
C LYS A 29 -3.36 1.06 -19.70
N GLU A 30 -4.45 0.31 -19.60
CA GLU A 30 -5.82 0.84 -19.75
C GLU A 30 -6.58 0.88 -18.43
N VAL A 31 -6.29 -0.07 -17.54
CA VAL A 31 -7.05 -0.30 -16.31
C VAL A 31 -6.07 -0.60 -15.18
N HIS A 32 -6.29 0.04 -14.04
CA HIS A 32 -5.58 -0.19 -12.79
C HIS A 32 -6.47 -0.94 -11.81
N VAL A 33 -5.85 -1.69 -10.92
CA VAL A 33 -6.56 -2.47 -9.90
C VAL A 33 -5.94 -2.16 -8.55
N ALA A 34 -6.76 -1.74 -7.59
CA ALA A 34 -6.33 -1.48 -6.22
C ALA A 34 -6.94 -2.49 -5.23
N GLN A 35 -6.15 -2.84 -4.22
CA GLN A 35 -6.56 -3.67 -3.11
C GLN A 35 -6.12 -3.03 -1.78
N ALA A 36 -7.03 -3.06 -0.81
CA ALA A 36 -6.77 -2.61 0.55
C ALA A 36 -6.49 -3.83 1.45
N THR A 37 -5.36 -3.81 2.16
CA THR A 37 -5.02 -4.78 3.19
C THR A 37 -4.72 -4.07 4.51
N ASN A 38 -5.00 -4.74 5.64
CA ASN A 38 -4.56 -4.22 6.93
C ASN A 38 -3.05 -4.49 7.15
N PHE A 39 -2.54 -4.00 8.28
CA PHE A 39 -1.16 -4.22 8.73
C PHE A 39 -0.69 -5.69 8.80
N ARG A 40 -1.62 -6.66 8.80
CA ARG A 40 -1.33 -8.11 8.78
C ARG A 40 -1.40 -8.72 7.38
N GLY A 41 -1.69 -7.93 6.36
CA GLY A 41 -1.91 -8.39 4.99
C GLY A 41 -3.29 -9.00 4.73
N ILE A 42 -4.25 -8.85 5.64
CA ILE A 42 -5.62 -9.34 5.43
C ILE A 42 -6.34 -8.36 4.51
N VAL A 43 -6.91 -8.87 3.41
CA VAL A 43 -7.72 -8.10 2.48
C VAL A 43 -8.99 -7.58 3.17
N LEU A 44 -9.22 -6.28 3.09
CA LEU A 44 -10.35 -5.61 3.75
C LEU A 44 -11.56 -5.39 2.85
N SER A 45 -11.41 -5.59 1.54
CA SER A 45 -12.48 -5.44 0.56
C SER A 45 -12.88 -6.77 -0.07
N ASN A 46 -14.18 -7.01 -0.18
CA ASN A 46 -14.71 -8.20 -0.87
C ASN A 46 -14.44 -8.18 -2.39
N ARG A 47 -14.12 -7.00 -2.94
CA ARG A 47 -13.83 -6.79 -4.35
C ARG A 47 -12.63 -5.85 -4.52
N HIS A 48 -11.91 -6.02 -5.60
CA HIS A 48 -10.88 -5.09 -6.04
C HIS A 48 -11.51 -3.80 -6.56
N LEU A 49 -10.85 -2.66 -6.32
CA LEU A 49 -11.24 -1.39 -6.92
C LEU A 49 -10.59 -1.27 -8.29
N THR A 50 -11.39 -1.26 -9.35
CA THR A 50 -10.91 -1.14 -10.72
C THR A 50 -11.18 0.27 -11.25
N PHE A 51 -10.17 0.90 -11.84
CA PHE A 51 -10.28 2.25 -12.40
C PHE A 51 -9.51 2.37 -13.70
N LYS A 52 -9.98 3.23 -14.61
CA LYS A 52 -9.33 3.42 -15.92
C LYS A 52 -8.13 4.35 -15.80
N ASN A 53 -7.13 4.10 -16.61
CA ASN A 53 -6.01 5.02 -16.82
C ASN A 53 -6.52 6.25 -17.59
N THR A 54 -6.94 7.28 -16.87
CA THR A 54 -7.51 8.51 -17.43
C THR A 54 -6.84 9.72 -16.81
N ILE A 55 -6.77 10.82 -17.56
CA ILE A 55 -6.14 12.07 -17.11
C ILE A 55 -6.87 12.71 -15.91
N GLU A 56 -8.14 12.36 -15.71
CA GLU A 56 -8.92 12.78 -14.53
C GLU A 56 -8.30 12.24 -13.23
N GLY A 57 -7.59 11.10 -13.26
CA GLY A 57 -6.86 10.57 -12.10
C GLY A 57 -5.56 11.32 -11.74
N LEU A 58 -5.17 12.33 -12.52
CA LEU A 58 -3.96 13.14 -12.31
C LEU A 58 -4.25 14.48 -11.58
N ARG A 59 -5.53 14.83 -11.34
CA ARG A 59 -5.93 16.12 -10.77
C ARG A 59 -6.18 16.08 -9.27
#